data_AF-A0A0K2VD61-F1
#
_entry.id   AF-A0A0K2VD61-F1
#
_cell.length_a   1.000
_cell.length_b   1.000
_cell.length_c   1.000
_cell.angle_alpha   90.00
_cell.angle_beta   90.00
_cell.angle_gamma   90.00
#
_symmetry.space_group_name_H-M   'P 1'
#
loop_
_entity.id
_entity.type
_entity.pdbx_description
1 polymer ?
#
loop_
_entity_poly.entity_id
_entity_poly.type
_entity_poly.pdbx_seq_one_letter_code
_entity_poly.pdbx_strand_id
1 'polypeptide(L)'
;DDVNRFEGNDTTNNFKMIIEDLNILIIGATNTIYFLDTRDLMEIRDQRISWRPEKKAFEMCLVKGKTESECQNHIRVLAKLEAKKLLVCGTHAYKPKCRHYQFK
;
A
#
# COMPACT_ATOMS: atom_id res chain seq x y z
N ASP A 1 -7.70 -18.22 -23.33
CA ASP A 1 -6.97 -17.92 -22.09
C ASP A 1 -6.78 -16.43 -21.96
N ASP A 2 -7.79 -15.76 -21.40
CA ASP A 2 -7.72 -14.33 -21.11
C ASP A 2 -6.99 -14.13 -19.77
N VAL A 3 -5.87 -13.41 -19.81
CA VAL A 3 -5.09 -13.06 -18.61
C VAL A 3 -5.59 -11.70 -18.12
N ASN A 4 -6.17 -11.68 -16.92
CA ASN A 4 -6.54 -10.43 -16.25
C ASN A 4 -5.30 -9.69 -15.76
N ARG A 5 -5.27 -8.35 -15.90
CA ARG A 5 -4.14 -7.50 -15.48
C ARG A 5 -4.63 -6.28 -14.72
N PHE A 6 -4.02 -6.02 -13.57
CA PHE A 6 -4.17 -4.76 -12.83
C PHE A 6 -2.95 -3.85 -13.05
N GLU A 7 -3.20 -2.62 -13.47
CA GLU A 7 -2.19 -1.56 -13.53
C GLU A 7 -2.50 -0.50 -12.47
N GLY A 8 -1.58 -0.34 -11.51
CA GLY A 8 -1.73 0.65 -10.46
C GLY A 8 -1.62 2.09 -10.99
N ASN A 9 -2.21 3.03 -10.25
CA ASN A 9 -2.40 4.42 -10.69
C ASN A 9 -1.13 5.30 -10.70
N ASP A 10 0.02 4.78 -10.30
CA ASP A 10 1.29 5.53 -10.11
C ASP A 10 2.44 4.75 -10.76
N THR A 11 3.29 5.44 -11.52
CA THR A 11 4.37 4.84 -12.33
C THR A 11 5.49 4.23 -11.49
N THR A 12 5.48 4.44 -10.18
CA THR A 12 6.47 3.94 -9.21
C THR A 12 5.90 2.89 -8.24
N ASN A 13 4.75 2.30 -8.57
CA ASN A 13 4.11 1.27 -7.74
C ASN A 13 4.94 -0.01 -7.68
N ASN A 14 5.80 -0.10 -6.68
CA ASN A 14 6.47 -1.34 -6.32
C ASN A 14 5.52 -2.15 -5.44
N PHE A 15 4.74 -3.03 -6.07
CA PHE A 15 3.95 -4.02 -5.34
C PHE A 15 4.90 -4.97 -4.62
N LYS A 16 4.73 -5.09 -3.29
CA LYS A 16 5.65 -5.89 -2.47
C LYS A 16 4.96 -6.89 -1.58
N MET A 17 3.70 -6.67 -1.25
CA MET A 17 2.96 -7.49 -0.30
C MET A 17 1.58 -7.80 -0.86
N ILE A 18 1.17 -9.06 -0.76
CA ILE A 18 -0.12 -9.56 -1.22
C ILE A 18 -0.72 -10.42 -0.11
N ILE A 19 -1.98 -10.19 0.21
CA ILE A 19 -2.81 -11.08 1.03
C ILE A 19 -4.11 -11.31 0.29
N GLU A 20 -4.55 -12.56 0.25
CA GLU A 20 -5.88 -12.92 -0.22
C GLU A 20 -6.81 -13.17 0.97
N ASP A 21 -8.01 -12.60 0.93
CA ASP A 21 -9.08 -12.85 1.88
C ASP A 21 -10.41 -13.02 1.15
N LEU A 22 -10.96 -14.24 1.18
CA LEU A 22 -12.16 -14.61 0.43
C LEU A 22 -12.01 -14.27 -1.07
N ASN A 23 -12.70 -13.23 -1.54
CA ASN A 23 -12.67 -12.79 -2.94
C ASN A 23 -11.93 -11.46 -3.11
N ILE A 24 -11.11 -11.07 -2.13
CA ILE A 24 -10.40 -9.79 -2.13
C ILE A 24 -8.90 -10.03 -2.08
N LEU A 25 -8.19 -9.46 -3.06
CA LEU A 25 -6.74 -9.38 -3.08
C LEU A 25 -6.30 -8.02 -2.56
N ILE A 26 -5.59 -8.01 -1.44
CA ILE A 26 -5.09 -6.80 -0.78
C ILE A 26 -3.62 -6.64 -1.13
N ILE A 27 -3.26 -5.53 -1.76
CA ILE A 27 -1.91 -5.30 -2.30
C ILE A 27 -1.28 -4.05 -1.69
N GLY A 28 -0.16 -4.22 -1.00
CA GLY A 28 0.68 -3.13 -0.51
C GLY A 28 1.65 -2.63 -1.58
N ALA A 29 1.59 -1.33 -1.89
CA ALA A 29 2.42 -0.66 -2.89
C ALA A 29 3.12 0.58 -2.31
N THR A 30 3.71 1.40 -3.17
CA THR A 30 4.21 2.73 -2.77
C THR A 30 3.02 3.65 -2.45
N ASN A 31 3.00 4.20 -1.24
CA ASN A 31 2.00 5.13 -0.71
C ASN A 31 0.54 4.65 -0.70
N THR A 32 0.26 3.43 -1.16
CA THR A 32 -1.11 2.99 -1.41
C THR A 32 -1.27 1.52 -1.01
N ILE A 33 -2.45 1.18 -0.48
CA ILE A 33 -2.93 -0.19 -0.36
C ILE A 33 -4.16 -0.32 -1.27
N TYR A 34 -4.09 -1.27 -2.19
CA TYR A 34 -5.13 -1.59 -3.16
C TYR A 34 -5.95 -2.79 -2.68
N PHE A 35 -7.22 -2.80 -3.07
CA PHE A 35 -8.14 -3.92 -2.86
C PHE A 35 -8.69 -4.27 -4.23
N LEU A 36 -8.45 -5.50 -4.69
CA LEU A 36 -8.93 -5.98 -5.97
C LEU A 36 -9.91 -7.14 -5.76
N ASP A 37 -10.89 -7.27 -6.63
CA ASP A 37 -11.69 -8.48 -6.70
C ASP A 37 -10.86 -9.60 -7.34
N THR A 38 -10.82 -10.79 -6.74
CA THR A 38 -10.01 -11.91 -7.26
C THR A 38 -10.56 -12.51 -8.54
N ARG A 39 -11.83 -12.22 -8.90
CA ARG A 39 -12.48 -12.78 -10.09
C ARG A 39 -12.02 -12.12 -11.39
N ASP A 40 -11.83 -10.80 -11.37
CA ASP A 40 -11.52 -10.00 -12.56
C ASP A 40 -10.33 -9.04 -12.37
N LEU A 41 -9.73 -8.98 -11.18
CA LEU A 41 -8.67 -8.04 -10.79
C LEU A 41 -9.09 -6.57 -10.89
N MET A 42 -10.39 -6.27 -10.92
CA MET A 42 -10.87 -4.90 -10.87
C MET A 42 -10.68 -4.33 -9.46
N GLU A 43 -10.26 -3.07 -9.41
CA GLU A 43 -10.04 -2.38 -8.14
C GLU A 43 -11.35 -1.96 -7.46
N ILE A 44 -11.48 -2.33 -6.20
CA ILE A 44 -12.51 -1.87 -5.27
C ILE A 44 -12.08 -0.49 -4.74
N ARG A 45 -12.27 0.54 -5.57
CA ARG A 45 -11.68 1.89 -5.37
C ARG A 45 -12.10 2.57 -4.07
N ASP A 46 -13.29 2.32 -3.55
CA ASP A 46 -13.81 2.90 -2.31
C ASP A 46 -13.09 2.34 -1.06
N GLN A 47 -12.42 1.19 -1.19
CA GLN A 47 -11.60 0.61 -0.13
C GLN A 47 -10.11 1.02 -0.21
N ARG A 48 -9.68 1.69 -1.28
CA ARG A 48 -8.29 2.12 -1.45
C ARG A 48 -7.83 2.96 -0.26
N ILE A 49 -6.66 2.62 0.28
CA ILE A 49 -6.02 3.40 1.34
C ILE A 49 -4.83 4.17 0.75
N SER A 50 -4.91 5.49 0.76
CA SER A 50 -3.74 6.36 0.53
C SER A 50 -3.02 6.62 1.85
N TRP A 51 -1.74 6.27 1.91
CA TRP A 51 -0.90 6.45 3.08
C TRP A 51 0.49 6.98 2.71
N ARG A 52 0.51 8.25 2.32
CA ARG A 52 1.74 9.02 2.04
C ARG A 52 2.48 9.42 3.34
N PRO A 53 3.80 9.69 3.27
CA PRO A 53 4.53 10.26 4.38
C PRO A 53 4.00 11.66 4.74
N GLU A 54 4.09 12.03 6.01
CA GLU A 54 3.85 13.41 6.43
C GLU A 54 4.87 14.35 5.77
N LYS A 55 4.43 15.54 5.35
CA LYS A 55 5.26 16.54 4.67
C LYS A 55 6.60 16.78 5.39
N LYS A 56 6.56 16.97 6.72
CA LYS A 56 7.76 17.16 7.55
C LYS A 56 8.73 15.96 7.51
N ALA A 57 8.21 14.73 7.48
CA ALA A 57 9.05 13.53 7.41
C ALA A 57 9.68 13.38 6.02
N PHE A 58 8.90 13.67 4.97
CA PHE A 58 9.36 13.68 3.59
C PHE A 58 10.48 14.71 3.37
N GLU A 59 10.26 15.96 3.76
CA GLU A 59 11.25 17.05 3.66
C GLU A 59 12.53 16.72 4.42
N MET A 60 12.40 16.20 5.65
CA MET A 60 13.56 15.78 6.45
C MET A 60 14.33 14.64 5.80
N CYS A 61 13.65 13.70 5.13
CA CYS A 61 14.29 12.61 4.40
C CYS A 61 15.11 13.13 3.22
N LEU A 62 14.58 14.10 2.46
CA LEU A 62 15.30 14.74 1.35
C LEU A 62 16.53 15.51 1.84
N VAL A 63 16.40 16.28 2.92
CA VAL A 63 17.52 17.01 3.54
C VAL A 63 18.63 16.07 4.00
N LYS A 64 18.31 14.82 4.33
CA LYS A 64 19.28 13.76 4.66
C LYS A 64 19.92 13.10 3.43
N GLY A 65 19.71 13.64 2.23
CA GLY A 65 20.37 13.21 0.99
C GLY A 65 19.72 12.00 0.31
N LYS A 66 18.45 11.69 0.62
CA LYS A 66 17.69 10.63 -0.04
C LYS A 66 16.93 11.14 -1.26
N THR A 67 16.66 10.26 -2.22
CA THR A 67 15.86 10.60 -3.41
C THR A 67 14.37 10.72 -3.09
N GLU A 68 13.59 11.41 -3.93
CA GLU A 68 12.14 11.52 -3.75
C GLU A 68 11.42 10.16 -3.69
N SER A 69 11.89 9.18 -4.48
CA SER A 69 11.35 7.82 -4.49
C SER A 69 11.64 7.09 -3.17
N GLU A 70 12.88 7.19 -2.67
CA GLU A 70 13.26 6.63 -1.38
C GLU A 70 12.50 7.24 -0.19
N CYS A 71 12.12 8.52 -0.31
CA CYS A 71 11.37 9.22 0.73
C CYS A 71 9.87 8.95 0.71
N GLN A 72 9.35 8.17 -0.24
CA GLN A 72 7.95 7.72 -0.19
C GLN A 72 7.70 6.73 0.95
N ASN A 73 6.42 6.45 1.22
CA ASN A 73 6.04 5.38 2.11
C ASN A 73 5.97 4.06 1.34
N HIS A 74 6.94 3.18 1.51
CA HIS A 74 6.92 1.84 0.93
C HIS A 74 6.27 0.89 1.91
N ILE A 75 5.12 0.30 1.55
CA ILE A 75 4.47 -0.70 2.40
C ILE A 75 5.32 -1.98 2.42
N ARG A 76 5.64 -2.45 3.64
CA ARG A 76 6.53 -3.61 3.87
C ARG A 76 5.93 -4.66 4.78
N VAL A 77 4.94 -4.30 5.59
CA VAL A 77 4.18 -5.23 6.41
C VAL A 77 2.72 -5.03 6.08
N LEU A 78 2.07 -6.13 5.73
CA LEU A 78 0.63 -6.24 5.61
C LEU A 78 0.27 -7.52 6.34
N ALA A 79 -0.64 -7.45 7.30
CA ALA A 79 -1.11 -8.62 8.02
C ALA A 79 -2.61 -8.51 8.25
N LYS A 80 -3.34 -9.55 7.86
CA LYS A 80 -4.75 -9.71 8.21
C LYS A 80 -4.84 -10.12 9.67
N LEU A 81 -5.67 -9.39 10.40
CA LEU A 81 -6.08 -9.70 11.77
C LEU A 81 -7.55 -10.15 11.76
N GLU A 82 -8.07 -10.49 12.93
CA GLU A 82 -9.47 -10.86 13.08
C GLU A 82 -10.44 -9.71 12.70
N ALA A 83 -11.69 -10.06 12.36
CA ALA A 83 -12.79 -9.12 12.14
C ALA A 83 -12.50 -7.99 11.12
N LYS A 84 -11.95 -8.33 9.95
CA LYS A 84 -11.63 -7.40 8.86
C LYS A 84 -10.69 -6.26 9.27
N LYS A 85 -9.75 -6.55 10.17
CA LYS A 85 -8.70 -5.61 10.56
C LYS A 85 -7.42 -5.94 9.81
N LEU A 86 -6.70 -4.89 9.41
CA LEU A 86 -5.38 -4.98 8.80
C LEU A 86 -4.39 -4.24 9.67
N LEU A 87 -3.27 -4.89 9.98
CA LEU A 87 -2.06 -4.20 10.40
C LEU A 87 -1.24 -3.88 9.16
N VAL A 88 -0.95 -2.60 8.96
CA VAL A 88 -0.13 -2.13 7.85
C VAL A 88 1.05 -1.35 8.39
N CYS A 89 2.27 -1.69 7.98
CA CYS A 89 3.47 -0.90 8.27
C CYS A 89 4.23 -0.55 6.99
N GLY A 90 4.81 0.64 6.99
CA GLY A 90 5.61 1.13 5.87
C GLY A 90 6.79 1.99 6.33
N THR A 91 7.70 2.25 5.40
CA THR A 91 8.96 2.97 5.65
C THR A 91 8.74 4.44 6.00
N HIS A 92 7.65 5.04 5.52
CA HIS A 92 7.17 6.38 5.81
C HIS A 92 8.29 7.44 5.86
N ALA A 93 9.03 7.57 4.75
CA ALA A 93 10.19 8.47 4.61
C ALA A 93 11.33 8.21 5.64
N TYR A 94 11.77 6.95 5.76
CA TYR A 94 12.77 6.51 6.75
C TYR A 94 12.37 6.79 8.21
N LYS A 95 11.07 6.95 8.48
CA LYS A 95 10.50 7.07 9.82
C LYS A 95 9.37 6.05 9.94
N PRO A 96 9.68 4.76 10.10
CA PRO A 96 8.72 3.68 9.95
C PRO A 96 7.53 3.84 10.91
N LYS A 97 6.33 3.53 10.40
CA LYS A 97 5.09 3.58 11.16
C LYS A 97 4.25 2.36 10.87
N CYS A 98 3.39 2.03 11.83
CA CYS A 98 2.33 1.04 11.69
C CYS A 98 0.97 1.68 11.99
N ARG A 99 -0.08 1.23 11.30
CA ARG A 99 -1.46 1.64 11.52
C ARG A 99 -2.39 0.43 11.41
N HIS A 100 -3.47 0.46 12.17
CA HIS A 100 -4.57 -0.47 12.00
C HIS A 100 -5.61 0.15 11.07
N TYR A 101 -6.06 -0.63 10.10
CA TYR A 101 -7.16 -0.27 9.22
C TYR A 101 -8.29 -1.29 9.39
N GLN A 102 -9.51 -0.84 9.14
CA GLN A 102 -10.66 -1.72 9.02
C GLN A 102 -11.17 -1.62 7.59
N PHE A 103 -11.26 -2.75 6.90
CA PHE A 103 -11.73 -2.83 5.53
C PHE A 103 -13.16 -3.40 5.49
N LYS A 104 -13.90 -3.07 4.43
CA LYS A 104 -15.35 -3.34 4.35
C LYS A 104 -15.64 -4.67 3.68
#